data_AF-A0A958HHX1-F1
#
_entry.id   AF-A0A958HHX1-F1
#
_cell.length_a   1.000
_cell.length_b   1.000
_cell.length_c   1.000
_cell.angle_alpha   90.00
_cell.angle_beta   90.00
_cell.angle_gamma   90.00
#
_symmetry.space_group_name_H-M   'P 1'
#
loop_
_entity.id
_entity.type
_entity.pdbx_description
1 polymer ?
#
loop_
_entity_poly.entity_id
_entity_poly.type
_entity_poly.pdbx_seq_one_letter_code
_entity_poly.pdbx_strand_id
1 'polypeptide(L)'
;MPPPLACRLLNPADPDWPDRVETIRTLLGAPHNSDVFPSHFLRVVLPRIGGHAVLFQRGNHTAGVGLLFPRAIEAGQGVYTLRGHPLQGGVSVAELAEAASQMLPESRVIPYDPAATHTFRRTSSIVDGWDIGAPSPEEAAMIRGLQAQIWGLGADNLYPTDIHSGDFGSVQSQVVRSGEQIVAFLFGFSKFGGRPLPPAWHEGVNSDWRLE
;
A
#
# COMPACT_ATOMS: atom_id res chain seq x y z
N MET A 1 6.65 28.21 16.84
CA MET A 1 6.72 27.09 15.87
C MET A 1 6.35 25.81 16.60
N PRO A 2 5.53 24.92 15.99
CA PRO A 2 5.33 23.58 16.55
C PRO A 2 6.65 22.80 16.54
N PRO A 3 6.86 21.85 17.48
CA PRO A 3 8.06 21.02 17.49
C PRO A 3 8.13 20.15 16.21
N PRO A 4 9.34 19.79 15.76
CA PRO A 4 9.52 18.94 14.58
C PRO A 4 8.87 17.57 14.80
N LEU A 5 8.49 16.92 13.69
CA LEU A 5 7.98 15.55 13.72
C LEU A 5 9.15 14.59 13.92
N ALA A 6 9.14 13.88 15.04
CA ALA A 6 10.00 12.72 15.22
C ALA A 6 9.40 11.53 14.45
N CYS A 7 10.25 10.81 13.74
CA CYS A 7 9.87 9.70 12.88
C CYS A 7 10.59 8.43 13.33
N ARG A 8 9.87 7.31 13.42
CA ARG A 8 10.43 6.02 13.83
C ARG A 8 9.92 4.89 12.94
N LEU A 9 10.85 4.21 12.25
CA LEU A 9 10.57 2.92 11.63
C LEU A 9 10.34 1.87 12.72
N LEU A 10 9.30 1.07 12.54
CA LEU A 10 9.08 -0.12 13.34
C LEU A 10 9.81 -1.31 12.71
N ASN A 11 10.40 -2.14 13.57
CA ASN A 11 11.15 -3.31 13.14
C ASN A 11 10.25 -4.56 13.23
N PRO A 12 9.92 -5.20 12.09
CA PRO A 12 9.09 -6.41 12.10
C PRO A 12 9.78 -7.64 12.69
N ALA A 13 11.09 -7.57 12.97
CA ALA A 13 11.82 -8.62 13.69
C ALA A 13 11.70 -8.49 15.22
N ASP A 14 11.09 -7.43 15.74
CA ASP A 14 10.90 -7.28 17.18
C ASP A 14 9.91 -8.34 17.71
N PRO A 15 10.16 -8.94 18.89
CA PRO A 15 9.27 -9.96 19.46
C PRO A 15 7.83 -9.48 19.70
N ASP A 16 7.64 -8.18 19.92
CA ASP A 16 6.34 -7.53 20.16
C ASP A 16 5.67 -7.03 18.87
N TRP A 17 6.19 -7.42 17.68
CA TRP A 17 5.64 -6.97 16.39
C TRP A 17 4.13 -7.20 16.23
N PRO A 18 3.56 -8.37 16.57
CA PRO A 18 2.11 -8.57 16.48
C PRO A 18 1.29 -7.54 17.27
N ASP A 19 1.74 -7.20 18.48
CA ASP A 19 1.07 -6.24 19.37
C ASP A 19 1.22 -4.80 18.87
N ARG A 20 2.38 -4.46 18.29
CA ARG A 20 2.59 -3.17 17.62
C ARG A 20 1.65 -2.99 16.43
N VAL A 21 1.43 -4.04 15.64
CA VAL A 21 0.47 -4.01 14.52
C VAL A 21 -0.94 -3.75 15.02
N GLU A 22 -1.40 -4.44 16.07
CA GLU A 22 -2.75 -4.19 16.61
C GLU A 22 -2.88 -2.80 17.22
N THR A 23 -1.81 -2.29 17.86
CA THR A 23 -1.77 -0.92 18.36
C THR A 23 -1.94 0.08 17.21
N ILE A 24 -1.21 -0.10 16.10
CA ILE A 24 -1.38 0.73 14.89
C ILE A 24 -2.81 0.65 14.38
N ARG A 25 -3.35 -0.56 14.19
CA ARG A 25 -4.70 -0.74 13.65
C ARG A 25 -5.76 -0.07 14.53
N THR A 26 -5.62 -0.19 15.84
CA THR A 26 -6.49 0.47 16.83
C THR A 26 -6.39 1.99 16.72
N LEU A 27 -5.16 2.54 16.62
CA LEU A 27 -4.95 3.99 16.42
C LEU A 27 -5.62 4.49 15.14
N LEU A 28 -5.67 3.66 14.10
CA LEU A 28 -6.31 3.98 12.82
C LEU A 28 -7.82 3.71 12.79
N GLY A 29 -8.42 3.25 13.89
CA GLY A 29 -9.86 3.03 13.98
C GLY A 29 -10.35 1.70 13.42
N ALA A 30 -9.48 0.70 13.27
CA ALA A 30 -9.92 -0.67 12.99
C ALA A 30 -10.82 -1.20 14.14
N PRO A 31 -11.81 -2.06 13.86
CA PRO A 31 -12.17 -2.61 12.55
C PRO A 31 -13.13 -1.73 11.72
N HIS A 32 -13.45 -0.53 12.20
CA HIS A 32 -14.49 0.33 11.59
C HIS A 32 -13.98 1.23 10.47
N ASN A 33 -12.66 1.35 10.32
CA ASN A 33 -12.04 2.09 9.22
C ASN A 33 -11.65 1.14 8.08
N SER A 34 -12.33 1.27 6.93
CA SER A 34 -12.11 0.44 5.73
C SER A 34 -10.76 0.66 5.05
N ASP A 35 -10.08 1.76 5.36
CA ASP A 35 -8.82 2.17 4.74
C ASP A 35 -7.60 1.55 5.44
N VAL A 36 -7.83 0.87 6.56
CA VAL A 36 -6.81 0.15 7.32
C VAL A 36 -6.60 -1.23 6.70
N PHE A 37 -5.34 -1.54 6.43
CA PHE A 37 -4.97 -2.85 5.92
C PHE A 37 -5.27 -3.98 6.93
N PRO A 38 -5.57 -5.19 6.44
CA PRO A 38 -5.75 -6.36 7.29
C PRO A 38 -4.53 -6.63 8.17
N SER A 39 -4.76 -7.11 9.40
CA SER A 39 -3.68 -7.44 10.36
C SER A 39 -2.63 -8.37 9.77
N HIS A 40 -3.07 -9.43 9.08
CA HIS A 40 -2.16 -10.40 8.47
C HIS A 40 -1.26 -9.76 7.40
N PHE A 41 -1.78 -8.80 6.63
CA PHE A 41 -1.01 -8.09 5.62
C PHE A 41 0.09 -7.26 6.28
N LEU A 42 -0.27 -6.47 7.29
CA LEU A 42 0.70 -5.63 8.02
C LEU A 42 1.75 -6.49 8.71
N ARG A 43 1.37 -7.61 9.32
CA ARG A 43 2.30 -8.49 10.05
C ARG A 43 3.29 -9.19 9.13
N VAL A 44 2.83 -9.64 7.96
CA VAL A 44 3.57 -10.61 7.15
C VAL A 44 3.96 -10.05 5.78
N VAL A 45 2.99 -9.50 5.05
CA VAL A 45 3.21 -9.13 3.64
C VAL A 45 3.99 -7.84 3.53
N LEU A 46 3.61 -6.79 4.27
CA LEU A 46 4.27 -5.49 4.22
C LEU A 46 5.80 -5.61 4.46
N PRO A 47 6.30 -6.31 5.50
CA PRO A 47 7.74 -6.54 5.66
C PRO A 47 8.37 -7.34 4.51
N ARG A 48 7.67 -8.35 3.99
CA ARG A 48 8.21 -9.26 2.96
C ARG A 48 8.39 -8.59 1.60
N ILE A 49 7.57 -7.60 1.28
CA ILE A 49 7.74 -6.79 0.07
C ILE A 49 8.82 -5.70 0.24
N GLY A 50 9.37 -5.54 1.44
CA GLY A 50 10.33 -4.48 1.76
C GLY A 50 9.65 -3.17 2.17
N GLY A 51 8.39 -3.23 2.59
CA GLY A 51 7.68 -2.10 3.18
C GLY A 51 7.94 -1.93 4.67
N HIS A 52 7.56 -0.77 5.19
CA HIS A 52 7.78 -0.42 6.60
C HIS A 52 6.56 0.25 7.22
N ALA A 53 6.33 -0.03 8.51
CA ALA A 53 5.42 0.77 9.32
C ALA A 53 6.19 1.87 10.04
N VAL A 54 5.60 3.07 10.11
CA VAL A 54 6.23 4.28 10.63
C VAL A 54 5.30 4.94 11.64
N LEU A 55 5.84 5.31 12.79
CA LEU A 55 5.15 6.16 13.76
C LEU A 55 5.73 7.57 13.74
N PHE A 56 4.84 8.55 13.71
CA PHE A 56 5.20 9.96 13.76
C PHE A 56 4.74 10.56 15.08
N GLN A 57 5.65 11.27 15.76
CA GLN A 57 5.40 11.91 17.04
C GLN A 57 5.65 13.41 16.96
N ARG A 58 4.81 14.19 17.63
CA ARG A 58 5.00 15.64 17.84
C ARG A 58 4.96 15.90 19.34
N GLY A 59 6.13 16.16 19.92
CA GLY A 59 6.28 16.14 21.38
C GLY A 59 5.96 14.75 21.94
N ASN A 60 5.05 14.66 22.91
CA ASN A 60 4.67 13.40 23.56
C ASN A 60 3.44 12.71 22.92
N HIS A 61 2.94 13.22 21.79
CA HIS A 61 1.74 12.71 21.15
C HIS A 61 2.06 12.04 19.81
N THR A 62 1.37 10.94 19.51
CA THR A 62 1.37 10.33 18.18
C THR A 62 0.62 11.24 17.22
N ALA A 63 1.34 11.84 16.29
CA ALA A 63 0.80 12.77 15.31
C ALA A 63 0.23 12.07 14.07
N GLY A 64 0.77 10.88 13.75
CA GLY A 64 0.29 10.08 12.64
C GLY A 64 0.95 8.71 12.56
N VAL A 65 0.43 7.89 11.66
CA VAL A 65 1.00 6.59 11.27
C VAL A 65 1.23 6.61 9.77
N GLY A 66 2.29 5.97 9.30
CA GLY A 66 2.54 5.77 7.89
C GLY A 66 2.88 4.33 7.57
N LEU A 67 2.48 3.90 6.39
CA LEU A 67 2.87 2.63 5.81
C LEU A 67 3.63 2.93 4.51
N LEU A 68 4.92 2.62 4.49
CA LEU A 68 5.80 2.76 3.34
C LEU A 68 5.69 1.51 2.47
N PHE A 69 5.17 1.67 1.26
CA PHE A 69 5.07 0.62 0.27
C PHE A 69 6.14 0.83 -0.81
N PRO A 70 6.87 -0.22 -1.23
CA PRO A 70 7.72 -0.12 -2.41
C PRO A 70 6.90 0.35 -3.61
N ARG A 71 7.39 1.33 -4.38
CA ARG A 71 6.72 1.88 -5.56
C ARG A 71 7.52 1.74 -6.86
N ALA A 72 8.83 1.97 -6.81
CA ALA A 72 9.71 1.82 -7.97
C ALA A 72 11.18 1.83 -7.53
N ILE A 73 12.09 1.51 -8.47
CA ILE A 73 13.50 1.84 -8.36
C ILE A 73 13.83 2.84 -9.48
N GLU A 74 14.22 4.06 -9.12
CA GLU A 74 14.56 5.14 -10.05
C GLU A 74 16.05 5.50 -9.87
N ALA A 75 16.85 5.38 -10.94
CA ALA A 75 18.29 5.67 -10.90
C ALA A 75 19.06 4.96 -9.76
N GLY A 76 18.64 3.73 -9.40
CA GLY A 76 19.23 2.94 -8.30
C GLY A 76 18.71 3.30 -6.91
N GLN A 77 17.82 4.29 -6.78
CA GLN A 77 17.18 4.68 -5.53
C GLN A 77 15.81 4.05 -5.38
N GLY A 78 15.50 3.54 -4.18
CA GLY A 78 14.17 3.06 -3.84
C GLY A 78 13.17 4.21 -3.76
N VAL A 79 12.01 4.04 -4.40
CA VAL A 79 10.88 4.97 -4.30
C VAL A 79 9.78 4.28 -3.51
N TYR A 80 9.32 4.92 -2.44
CA TYR A 80 8.20 4.45 -1.62
C TYR A 80 6.96 5.30 -1.83
N THR A 81 5.79 4.69 -1.78
CA THR A 81 4.53 5.37 -1.49
C THR A 81 4.32 5.35 0.03
N LEU A 82 4.24 6.52 0.67
CA LEU A 82 3.83 6.64 2.07
C LEU A 82 2.32 6.80 2.13
N ARG A 83 1.62 5.71 2.43
CA ARG A 83 0.20 5.77 2.84
C ARG A 83 0.13 6.35 4.24
N GLY A 84 -0.15 7.64 4.34
CA GLY A 84 -0.11 8.40 5.58
C GLY A 84 -1.50 8.55 6.20
N HIS A 85 -1.57 8.39 7.52
CA HIS A 85 -2.77 8.57 8.31
C HIS A 85 -2.48 9.58 9.44
N PRO A 86 -2.74 10.88 9.22
CA PRO A 86 -2.68 11.87 10.28
C PRO A 86 -3.74 11.57 11.34
N LEU A 87 -3.39 11.67 12.62
CA LEU A 87 -4.31 11.37 13.73
C LEU A 87 -4.77 12.64 14.44
N GLN A 88 -3.82 13.47 14.89
CA GLN A 88 -4.08 14.68 15.65
C GLN A 88 -3.00 15.73 15.40
N GLY A 89 -3.33 17.00 15.65
CA GLY A 89 -2.34 18.09 15.65
C GLY A 89 -2.10 18.80 14.31
N GLY A 90 -3.07 18.71 13.38
CA GLY A 90 -3.06 19.47 12.13
C GLY A 90 -1.93 19.09 11.16
N VAL A 91 -1.38 17.88 11.30
CA VAL A 91 -0.32 17.37 10.42
C VAL A 91 -0.93 16.92 9.10
N SER A 92 -0.32 17.34 7.99
CA SER A 92 -0.67 16.85 6.66
C SER A 92 0.09 15.56 6.31
N VAL A 93 -0.43 14.77 5.37
CA VAL A 93 0.31 13.61 4.82
C VAL A 93 1.63 14.04 4.16
N ALA A 94 1.68 15.25 3.58
CA ALA A 94 2.90 15.82 3.04
C ALA A 94 3.99 16.02 4.12
N GLU A 95 3.62 16.55 5.29
CA GLU A 95 4.54 16.66 6.44
C GLU A 95 5.05 15.29 6.91
N LEU A 96 4.19 14.27 6.92
CA LEU A 96 4.61 12.89 7.26
C LEU A 96 5.62 12.36 6.23
N ALA A 97 5.39 12.60 4.93
CA ALA A 97 6.30 12.17 3.87
C ALA A 97 7.65 12.89 3.91
N GLU A 98 7.67 14.17 4.27
CA GLU A 98 8.89 14.93 4.47
C GLU A 98 9.72 14.35 5.62
N ALA A 99 9.08 14.09 6.77
CA ALA A 99 9.74 13.49 7.92
C ALA A 99 10.25 12.05 7.62
N ALA A 100 9.50 11.27 6.84
CA ALA A 100 9.94 9.95 6.39
C ALA A 100 11.13 10.03 5.42
N SER A 101 11.15 11.00 4.50
CA SER A 101 12.26 11.21 3.55
C SER A 101 13.57 11.54 4.27
N GLN A 102 13.51 12.33 5.36
CA GLN A 102 14.71 12.65 6.14
C GLN A 102 15.32 11.42 6.83
N MET A 103 14.49 10.44 7.18
CA MET A 103 14.91 9.19 7.82
C MET A 103 15.42 8.14 6.80
N LEU A 104 15.00 8.26 5.54
CA LEU A 104 15.41 7.39 4.43
C LEU A 104 16.12 8.22 3.34
N PRO A 105 17.32 8.77 3.61
CA PRO A 105 17.97 9.73 2.71
C PRO A 105 18.35 9.15 1.34
N GLU A 106 18.44 7.83 1.22
CA GLU A 106 18.73 7.13 -0.03
C GLU A 106 17.46 6.68 -0.79
N SER A 107 16.29 7.13 -0.33
CA SER A 107 15.01 6.78 -0.94
C SER A 107 14.14 8.00 -1.13
N ARG A 108 13.30 7.95 -2.16
CA ARG A 108 12.27 8.96 -2.40
C ARG A 108 10.96 8.51 -1.77
N VAL A 109 10.27 9.39 -1.07
CA VAL A 109 8.96 9.10 -0.47
C VAL A 109 7.89 9.96 -1.12
N ILE A 110 6.85 9.31 -1.66
CA ILE A 110 5.70 9.95 -2.29
C ILE A 110 4.53 9.92 -1.31
N PRO A 111 3.99 11.08 -0.89
CA PRO A 111 2.83 11.13 0.01
C PRO A 111 1.59 10.55 -0.67
N TYR A 112 0.81 9.80 0.10
CA TYR A 112 -0.47 9.24 -0.35
C TYR A 112 -1.46 9.24 0.81
N ASP A 113 -2.54 10.01 0.67
CA ASP A 113 -3.63 10.10 1.65
C ASP A 113 -4.77 9.16 1.21
N PRO A 114 -5.03 8.06 1.93
CA PRO A 114 -6.06 7.10 1.53
C PRO A 114 -7.49 7.64 1.64
N ALA A 115 -7.71 8.75 2.34
CA ALA A 115 -9.01 9.40 2.44
C ALA A 115 -9.26 10.42 1.31
N ALA A 116 -8.24 10.71 0.49
CA ALA A 116 -8.37 11.63 -0.62
C ALA A 116 -9.12 11.01 -1.81
N THR A 117 -9.56 11.86 -2.74
CA THR A 117 -10.07 11.37 -4.02
C THR A 117 -8.91 10.86 -4.87
N HIS A 118 -9.10 9.69 -5.47
CA HIS A 118 -8.08 9.00 -6.24
C HIS A 118 -8.47 8.79 -7.70
N THR A 119 -7.47 8.73 -8.57
CA THR A 119 -7.63 8.55 -10.01
C THR A 119 -7.54 7.07 -10.38
N PHE A 120 -8.61 6.56 -10.98
CA PHE A 120 -8.65 5.22 -11.56
C PHE A 120 -8.67 5.34 -13.08
N ARG A 121 -7.76 4.63 -13.74
CA ARG A 121 -7.69 4.60 -15.21
C ARG A 121 -8.12 3.22 -15.67
N ARG A 122 -9.39 3.08 -16.03
CA ARG A 122 -9.92 1.85 -16.65
C ARG A 122 -9.12 1.56 -17.92
N THR A 123 -8.62 0.33 -18.05
CA THR A 123 -8.08 -0.18 -19.31
C THR A 123 -8.85 -1.42 -19.75
N SER A 124 -8.68 -1.78 -21.01
CA SER A 124 -9.40 -2.90 -21.63
C SER A 124 -8.54 -3.54 -22.71
N SER A 125 -8.53 -4.86 -22.71
CA SER A 125 -7.87 -5.71 -23.70
C SER A 125 -8.65 -7.01 -23.82
N ILE A 126 -8.98 -7.42 -25.04
CA ILE A 126 -9.70 -8.68 -25.27
C ILE A 126 -8.69 -9.83 -25.38
N VAL A 127 -8.85 -10.84 -24.51
CA VAL A 127 -8.04 -12.07 -24.51
C VAL A 127 -8.98 -13.27 -24.47
N ASP A 128 -8.95 -14.10 -25.51
CA ASP A 128 -9.81 -15.29 -25.65
C ASP A 128 -11.31 -15.04 -25.35
N GLY A 129 -11.81 -13.88 -25.78
CA GLY A 129 -13.21 -13.47 -25.59
C GLY A 129 -13.53 -12.78 -24.24
N TRP A 130 -12.54 -12.61 -23.37
CA TRP A 130 -12.68 -11.90 -22.09
C TRP A 130 -12.10 -10.50 -22.15
N ASP A 131 -12.80 -9.50 -21.59
CA ASP A 131 -12.24 -8.14 -21.41
C ASP A 131 -11.45 -8.08 -20.10
N ILE A 132 -10.15 -7.85 -20.21
CA ILE A 132 -9.20 -7.78 -19.10
C ILE A 132 -8.58 -6.39 -19.06
N GLY A 133 -8.50 -5.78 -17.88
CA GLY A 133 -7.76 -4.54 -17.70
C GLY A 133 -7.82 -3.97 -16.29
N ALA A 134 -7.19 -2.82 -16.10
CA ALA A 134 -7.22 -2.09 -14.85
C ALA A 134 -8.66 -1.64 -14.54
N PRO A 135 -9.06 -1.64 -13.26
CA PRO A 135 -10.43 -1.32 -12.87
C PRO A 135 -10.78 0.17 -13.04
N SER A 136 -12.06 0.45 -13.27
CA SER A 136 -12.67 1.76 -13.03
C SER A 136 -12.87 2.02 -11.52
N PRO A 137 -13.26 3.24 -11.08
CA PRO A 137 -13.61 3.49 -9.69
C PRO A 137 -14.73 2.57 -9.17
N GLU A 138 -15.76 2.33 -9.99
CA GLU A 138 -16.90 1.49 -9.66
C GLU A 138 -16.48 0.02 -9.53
N GLU A 139 -15.66 -0.47 -10.45
CA GLU A 139 -15.13 -1.83 -10.42
C GLU A 139 -14.21 -2.03 -9.20
N ALA A 140 -13.37 -1.05 -8.87
CA ALA A 140 -12.53 -1.09 -7.67
C ALA A 140 -13.36 -1.19 -6.37
N ALA A 141 -14.50 -0.51 -6.29
CA ALA A 141 -15.43 -0.64 -5.17
C ALA A 141 -16.06 -2.04 -5.11
N MET A 142 -16.36 -2.64 -6.26
CA MET A 142 -16.90 -4.01 -6.35
C MET A 142 -15.90 -5.09 -5.96
N ILE A 143 -14.59 -4.89 -6.21
CA ILE A 143 -13.54 -5.86 -5.87
C ILE A 143 -13.60 -6.22 -4.37
N ARG A 144 -13.87 -5.26 -3.48
CA ARG A 144 -13.97 -5.54 -2.04
C ARG A 144 -15.11 -6.52 -1.72
N GLY A 145 -16.24 -6.41 -2.43
CA GLY A 145 -17.34 -7.36 -2.34
C GLY A 145 -16.94 -8.76 -2.83
N LEU A 146 -16.23 -8.84 -3.97
CA LEU A 146 -15.70 -10.10 -4.48
C LEU A 146 -14.68 -10.75 -3.53
N GLN A 147 -13.80 -9.97 -2.90
CA GLN A 147 -12.86 -10.48 -1.88
C GLN A 147 -13.61 -11.18 -0.75
N ALA A 148 -14.69 -10.57 -0.23
CA ALA A 148 -15.49 -11.16 0.83
C ALA A 148 -16.16 -12.47 0.40
N GLN A 149 -16.68 -12.53 -0.83
CA GLN A 149 -17.34 -13.72 -1.38
C GLN A 149 -16.35 -14.86 -1.65
N ILE A 150 -15.21 -14.56 -2.28
CA ILE A 150 -14.23 -15.57 -2.69
C ILE A 150 -13.46 -16.10 -1.48
N TRP A 151 -13.07 -15.23 -0.55
CA TRP A 151 -12.23 -15.61 0.59
C TRP A 151 -13.02 -15.89 1.88
N GLY A 152 -14.33 -15.62 1.89
CA GLY A 152 -15.17 -15.79 3.09
C GLY A 152 -14.75 -14.90 4.26
N LEU A 153 -14.13 -13.76 3.98
CA LEU A 153 -13.53 -12.87 4.98
C LEU A 153 -14.53 -11.79 5.45
N GLY A 154 -14.46 -11.46 6.74
CA GLY A 154 -15.16 -10.30 7.30
C GLY A 154 -14.56 -8.97 6.83
N ALA A 155 -15.33 -7.89 6.91
CA ALA A 155 -14.98 -6.57 6.35
C ALA A 155 -13.61 -6.02 6.77
N ASP A 156 -13.15 -6.34 7.99
CA ASP A 156 -11.86 -5.95 8.58
C ASP A 156 -10.64 -6.64 7.94
N ASN A 157 -10.88 -7.75 7.22
CA ASN A 157 -9.83 -8.54 6.57
C ASN A 157 -9.76 -8.32 5.06
N LEU A 158 -10.51 -7.34 4.54
CA LEU A 158 -10.52 -6.99 3.12
C LEU A 158 -9.55 -5.85 2.85
N TYR A 159 -8.96 -5.85 1.67
CA TYR A 159 -8.04 -4.80 1.26
C TYR A 159 -8.78 -3.48 1.00
N PRO A 160 -8.16 -2.32 1.33
CA PRO A 160 -8.71 -1.01 0.98
C PRO A 160 -8.92 -0.84 -0.52
N THR A 161 -10.01 -0.18 -0.93
CA THR A 161 -10.36 0.00 -2.35
C THR A 161 -9.38 0.88 -3.10
N ASP A 162 -8.81 1.87 -2.41
CA ASP A 162 -7.94 2.87 -2.99
C ASP A 162 -6.59 2.31 -3.47
N ILE A 163 -6.19 1.11 -3.02
CA ILE A 163 -4.98 0.44 -3.53
C ILE A 163 -5.06 0.12 -5.02
N HIS A 164 -6.27 0.08 -5.59
CA HIS A 164 -6.49 -0.16 -7.02
C HIS A 164 -6.29 1.11 -7.87
N SER A 165 -6.10 2.27 -7.24
CA SER A 165 -5.79 3.54 -7.91
C SER A 165 -4.40 3.51 -8.53
N GLY A 166 -4.27 4.16 -9.69
CA GLY A 166 -2.95 4.41 -10.30
C GLY A 166 -2.05 5.32 -9.44
N ASP A 167 -2.66 6.15 -8.59
CA ASP A 167 -1.95 7.07 -7.71
C ASP A 167 -1.19 6.31 -6.61
N PHE A 168 -1.72 5.18 -6.13
CA PHE A 168 -1.07 4.37 -5.10
C PHE A 168 0.26 3.82 -5.60
N GLY A 169 0.33 3.39 -6.86
CA GLY A 169 1.55 3.05 -7.60
C GLY A 169 2.36 1.86 -7.08
N SER A 170 2.04 1.33 -5.91
CA SER A 170 2.66 0.14 -5.32
C SER A 170 1.91 -1.14 -5.65
N VAL A 171 0.72 -1.05 -6.27
CA VAL A 171 -0.12 -2.19 -6.61
C VAL A 171 -0.40 -2.19 -8.11
N GLN A 172 -0.32 -3.37 -8.71
CA GLN A 172 -0.90 -3.63 -10.02
C GLN A 172 -2.20 -4.38 -9.83
N SER A 173 -3.27 -3.90 -10.44
CA SER A 173 -4.60 -4.51 -10.32
C SER A 173 -5.24 -4.70 -11.69
N GLN A 174 -5.90 -5.83 -11.85
CA GLN A 174 -6.61 -6.25 -13.05
C GLN A 174 -7.99 -6.80 -12.65
N VAL A 175 -8.97 -6.61 -13.52
CA VAL A 175 -10.27 -7.28 -13.46
C VAL A 175 -10.53 -8.02 -14.76
N VAL A 176 -11.31 -9.10 -14.67
CA VAL A 176 -11.87 -9.81 -15.82
C VAL A 176 -13.35 -9.49 -15.89
N ARG A 177 -13.82 -9.06 -17.06
CA ARG A 177 -15.19 -8.61 -17.28
C ARG A 177 -15.95 -9.55 -18.20
N SER A 178 -17.23 -9.73 -17.88
CA SER A 178 -18.22 -10.36 -18.74
C SER A 178 -19.38 -9.37 -18.92
N GLY A 179 -19.38 -8.66 -20.05
CA GLY A 179 -20.26 -7.51 -20.22
C GLY A 179 -19.96 -6.41 -19.21
N GLU A 180 -20.96 -6.00 -18.43
CA GLU A 180 -20.85 -4.95 -17.40
C GLU A 180 -20.43 -5.47 -16.02
N GLN A 181 -20.25 -6.79 -15.87
CA GLN A 181 -19.90 -7.40 -14.57
C GLN A 181 -18.42 -7.77 -14.51
N ILE A 182 -17.80 -7.52 -13.35
CA ILE A 182 -16.51 -8.14 -13.01
C ILE A 182 -16.75 -9.55 -12.48
N VAL A 183 -16.08 -10.54 -13.08
CA VAL A 183 -16.21 -11.96 -12.70
C VAL A 183 -14.97 -12.50 -11.99
N ALA A 184 -13.84 -11.80 -12.13
CA ALA A 184 -12.62 -12.08 -11.40
C ALA A 184 -11.80 -10.81 -11.22
N PHE A 185 -10.89 -10.83 -10.26
CA PHE A 185 -9.88 -9.80 -10.06
C PHE A 185 -8.53 -10.43 -9.73
N LEU A 186 -7.47 -9.68 -9.98
CA LEU A 186 -6.12 -9.98 -9.57
C LEU A 186 -5.48 -8.67 -9.09
N PHE A 187 -4.71 -8.73 -8.03
CA PHE A 187 -3.77 -7.66 -7.72
C PHE A 187 -2.50 -8.24 -7.08
N GLY A 188 -1.41 -7.49 -7.21
CA GLY A 188 -0.15 -7.78 -6.56
C GLY A 188 0.53 -6.50 -6.11
N PHE A 189 1.38 -6.61 -5.10
CA PHE A 189 2.19 -5.52 -4.58
C PHE A 189 3.56 -5.56 -5.21
N SER A 190 4.13 -4.38 -5.40
CA SER A 190 5.50 -4.32 -5.82
C SER A 190 6.45 -4.51 -4.64
N LYS A 191 7.63 -5.06 -4.93
CA LYS A 191 8.61 -5.50 -3.94
C LYS A 191 10.01 -5.05 -4.31
N PHE A 192 10.77 -4.66 -3.29
CA PHE A 192 12.21 -4.52 -3.37
C PHE A 192 12.93 -5.85 -3.20
N GLY A 193 13.86 -6.14 -4.11
CA GLY A 193 14.65 -7.35 -4.12
C GLY A 193 13.85 -8.60 -4.52
N GLY A 194 14.45 -9.78 -4.36
CA GLY A 194 13.90 -11.06 -4.76
C GLY A 194 15.00 -12.02 -5.21
N ARG A 195 14.64 -13.28 -5.50
CA ARG A 195 15.59 -14.18 -6.18
C ARG A 195 15.90 -13.59 -7.57
N PRO A 196 17.16 -13.63 -8.02
CA PRO A 196 17.50 -13.21 -9.38
C PRO A 196 16.58 -13.93 -10.37
N LEU A 197 16.07 -13.18 -11.34
CA LEU A 197 15.28 -13.80 -12.40
C LEU A 197 16.18 -14.75 -13.20
N PRO A 198 15.62 -15.70 -13.95
CA PRO A 198 16.40 -16.42 -14.94
C PRO A 198 17.16 -15.42 -15.83
N PRO A 199 18.45 -15.66 -16.17
CA PRO A 199 19.28 -14.74 -16.93
C PRO A 199 18.61 -14.19 -18.21
N ALA A 200 17.78 -15.00 -18.86
CA ALA A 200 17.02 -14.62 -20.05
C ALA A 200 16.02 -13.46 -19.83
N TRP A 201 15.68 -13.11 -18.59
CA TRP A 201 14.71 -12.06 -18.26
C TRP A 201 15.38 -10.79 -17.70
N HIS A 202 16.70 -10.81 -17.48
CA HIS A 202 17.45 -9.68 -16.93
C HIS A 202 17.55 -8.49 -17.90
N GLU A 203 17.57 -8.73 -19.21
CA GLU A 203 17.69 -7.66 -20.21
C GLU A 203 16.37 -6.88 -20.41
N GLY A 204 15.24 -7.42 -19.93
CA GLY A 204 13.91 -6.81 -20.11
C GLY A 204 13.22 -6.34 -18.82
N VAL A 205 13.63 -6.83 -17.65
CA VAL A 205 12.92 -6.59 -16.39
C VAL A 205 13.93 -6.30 -15.28
N ASN A 206 13.93 -5.06 -14.78
CA ASN A 206 14.83 -4.58 -13.73
C ASN A 206 14.85 -5.55 -12.54
N SER A 207 16.00 -6.20 -12.27
CA SER A 207 16.03 -7.41 -11.44
C SER A 207 15.73 -7.18 -9.96
N ASP A 208 15.82 -5.94 -9.53
CA ASP A 208 15.66 -5.57 -8.13
C ASP A 208 14.21 -5.19 -7.80
N TRP A 209 13.31 -5.30 -8.79
CA TRP A 209 11.90 -4.91 -8.71
C TRP A 209 10.97 -6.05 -9.15
N ARG A 210 9.99 -6.41 -8.31
CA ARG A 210 9.06 -7.54 -8.56
C ARG A 210 7.63 -7.20 -8.21
N LEU A 211 6.69 -7.98 -8.76
CA LEU A 211 5.29 -8.05 -8.33
C LEU A 211 5.09 -9.33 -7.49
N GLU A 212 4.53 -9.22 -6.28
CA GLU A 212 4.13 -10.31 -5.38
C GLU A 212 2.63 -10.32 -5.10
#